data_AF-A0AAT9FQ98-F1
#
_entry.id   AF-A0AAT9FQ98-F1
#
_cell.length_a   1.000
_cell.length_b   1.000
_cell.length_c   1.000
_cell.angle_alpha   90.00
_cell.angle_beta   90.00
_cell.angle_gamma   90.00
#
_symmetry.space_group_name_H-M   'P 1'
#
loop_
_entity.id
_entity.type
_entity.pdbx_description
1 polymer ?
#
loop_
_entity_poly.entity_id
_entity_poly.type
_entity_poly.pdbx_seq_one_letter_code
_entity_poly.pdbx_strand_id
1 'polypeptide(L)'
;MKSLISLAFLMSVLGGHAAPAPASQELSLKNYREWMQHIRPSGDELKWREIAWRNKLMPAVEEAKKLDRPILLWAMNGNPCGET
;
A
#
# COMPACT_ATOMS: atom_id res chain seq x y z
N MET A 1 -37.17 -4.74 22.23
CA MET A 1 -37.16 -3.79 21.10
C MET A 1 -35.94 -4.07 20.25
N LYS A 2 -36.12 -4.78 19.14
CA LYS A 2 -35.09 -5.09 18.14
C LYS A 2 -35.35 -4.13 16.97
N SER A 3 -34.48 -3.16 16.75
CA SER A 3 -34.53 -2.26 15.59
C SER A 3 -33.08 -1.89 15.26
N LEU A 4 -32.48 -2.62 14.32
CA LEU A 4 -32.22 -2.13 12.96
C LEU A 4 -31.37 -0.85 12.94
N ILE A 5 -30.06 -1.03 13.18
CA ILE A 5 -29.08 -0.11 12.58
C ILE A 5 -28.64 -0.78 11.28
N SER A 6 -29.34 -0.41 10.22
CA SER A 6 -29.05 -0.79 8.85
C SER A 6 -27.64 -0.36 8.46
N LEU A 7 -26.80 -1.37 8.23
CA LEU A 7 -25.91 -1.54 7.10
C LEU A 7 -25.77 -0.30 6.18
N ALA A 8 -24.75 0.51 6.44
CA ALA A 8 -24.14 1.36 5.41
C ALA A 8 -22.68 0.93 5.25
N PHE A 9 -22.49 -0.24 4.66
CA PHE A 9 -21.18 -0.63 4.13
C PHE A 9 -20.97 0.19 2.85
N LEU A 10 -20.54 1.44 3.01
CA LEU A 10 -20.09 2.24 1.90
C LEU A 10 -18.82 1.55 1.39
N MET A 11 -18.94 0.79 0.30
CA MET A 11 -17.82 0.31 -0.51
C MET A 11 -17.14 1.52 -1.13
N SER A 12 -16.40 2.26 -0.31
CA SER A 12 -15.39 3.20 -0.78
C SER A 12 -14.27 2.34 -1.35
N VAL A 13 -14.43 1.93 -2.61
CA VAL A 13 -13.28 1.52 -3.43
C VAL A 13 -12.48 2.80 -3.70
N LEU A 14 -11.79 3.30 -2.68
CA LEU A 14 -10.69 4.23 -2.86
C LEU A 14 -9.47 3.40 -3.29
N GLY A 15 -9.61 2.76 -4.45
CA GLY A 15 -8.50 2.19 -5.17
C GLY A 15 -7.83 3.35 -5.89
N GLY A 16 -6.57 3.62 -5.56
CA GLY A 16 -5.73 4.54 -6.32
C GLY A 16 -5.86 4.19 -7.80
N HIS A 17 -6.51 5.04 -8.57
CA HIS A 17 -6.67 4.79 -10.00
C HIS A 17 -5.34 5.17 -10.64
N ALA A 18 -4.45 4.18 -10.78
CA ALA A 18 -3.39 4.25 -11.77
C ALA A 18 -4.01 4.63 -13.13
N ALA A 19 -3.28 5.38 -13.95
CA ALA A 19 -3.72 5.69 -15.30
C ALA A 19 -4.09 4.38 -16.02
N PRO A 20 -5.05 4.34 -16.96
CA PRO A 20 -5.40 3.11 -17.65
C PRO A 20 -4.18 2.53 -18.39
N ALA A 21 -4.11 1.21 -18.49
CA ALA A 21 -3.06 0.55 -19.27
C ALA A 21 -3.17 0.94 -20.75
N PRO A 22 -2.05 1.02 -21.49
CA PRO A 22 -2.08 1.26 -22.94
C PRO A 22 -2.85 0.16 -23.70
N ALA A 23 -3.45 0.52 -24.83
CA ALA A 23 -4.27 -0.41 -25.62
C ALA A 23 -3.47 -1.59 -26.21
N SER A 24 -2.19 -1.37 -26.53
CA SER A 24 -1.24 -2.42 -26.91
C SER A 24 -0.34 -2.77 -25.74
N GLN A 25 -0.18 -4.07 -25.48
CA GLN A 25 0.70 -4.58 -24.44
C GLN A 25 2.19 -4.54 -24.82
N GLU A 26 2.51 -4.39 -26.12
CA GLU A 26 3.88 -4.32 -26.59
C GLU A 26 4.44 -2.91 -26.39
N LEU A 27 5.54 -2.77 -25.64
CA LEU A 27 6.20 -1.49 -25.43
C LEU A 27 6.83 -0.99 -26.74
N SER A 28 6.53 0.25 -27.09
CA SER A 28 7.06 0.94 -28.26
C SER A 28 7.28 2.41 -27.96
N LEU A 29 7.97 3.12 -28.86
CA LEU A 29 8.12 4.58 -28.75
C LEU A 29 6.77 5.31 -28.78
N LYS A 30 5.74 4.71 -29.39
CA LYS A 30 4.41 5.31 -29.54
C LYS A 30 3.61 5.31 -28.22
N ASN A 31 3.69 4.24 -27.43
CA ASN A 31 2.95 4.08 -26.17
C ASN A 31 3.84 4.23 -24.92
N TYR A 32 5.13 4.55 -25.07
CA TYR A 32 6.07 4.74 -23.96
C TYR A 32 5.53 5.69 -22.88
N ARG A 33 4.94 6.82 -23.28
CA ARG A 33 4.40 7.80 -22.32
C ARG A 33 3.20 7.27 -21.54
N GLU A 34 2.31 6.55 -22.21
CA GLU A 34 1.13 5.94 -21.57
C GLU A 34 1.57 4.87 -20.57
N TRP A 35 2.56 4.05 -20.93
CA TRP A 35 3.19 3.11 -20.00
C TRP A 35 3.81 3.82 -18.80
N MET A 36 4.60 4.87 -19.03
CA MET A 36 5.21 5.64 -17.94
C MET A 36 4.19 6.25 -16.98
N GLN A 37 2.99 6.62 -17.47
CA GLN A 37 1.91 7.11 -16.63
C GLN A 37 1.20 5.98 -15.89
N HIS A 38 0.98 4.84 -16.55
CA HIS A 38 0.32 3.66 -15.96
C HIS A 38 1.12 3.02 -14.84
N ILE A 39 2.44 2.81 -15.03
CA ILE A 39 3.28 2.08 -14.07
C ILE A 39 3.71 2.93 -12.87
N ARG A 40 3.52 4.25 -12.93
CA ARG A 40 3.89 5.12 -11.81
C ARG A 40 2.87 4.92 -10.70
N PRO A 41 3.31 4.55 -9.49
CA PRO A 41 2.39 4.40 -8.37
C PRO A 41 1.73 5.74 -8.08
N SER A 42 0.42 5.70 -7.87
CA SER A 42 -0.37 6.83 -7.43
C SER A 42 0.02 7.25 -6.00
N GLY A 43 -0.36 8.46 -5.61
CA GLY A 43 -0.18 8.91 -4.22
C GLY A 43 -0.88 7.99 -3.21
N ASP A 44 -2.06 7.48 -3.57
CA ASP A 44 -2.81 6.53 -2.74
C ASP A 44 -2.06 5.21 -2.53
N GLU A 45 -1.45 4.66 -3.59
CA GLU A 45 -0.60 3.46 -3.49
C GLU A 45 0.70 3.70 -2.71
N LEU A 46 1.10 4.98 -2.54
CA LEU A 46 2.28 5.38 -1.78
C LEU A 46 1.96 5.82 -0.34
N LYS A 47 0.70 5.83 0.11
CA LYS A 47 0.30 6.26 1.47
C LYS A 47 1.02 5.52 2.59
N TRP A 48 1.44 4.27 2.36
CA TRP A 48 2.23 3.51 3.33
C TRP A 48 3.54 4.23 3.70
N ARG A 49 4.07 5.12 2.86
CA ARG A 49 5.28 5.92 3.15
C ARG A 49 5.05 6.98 4.22
N GLU A 50 3.80 7.41 4.44
CA GLU A 50 3.45 8.44 5.43
C GLU A 50 3.37 7.88 6.85
N ILE A 51 3.28 6.54 6.98
CA ILE A 51 3.28 5.87 8.29
C ILE A 51 4.67 6.08 8.93
N ALA A 52 4.66 6.50 10.19
CA ALA A 52 5.88 6.70 10.98
C ALA A 52 6.52 5.37 11.42
N TRP A 53 6.97 4.57 10.45
CA TRP A 53 7.57 3.25 10.68
C TRP A 53 8.75 3.31 11.65
N ARG A 54 8.84 2.30 12.51
CA ARG A 54 10.02 2.10 13.36
C ARG A 54 10.99 1.16 12.64
N ASN A 55 12.25 1.56 12.57
CA ASN A 55 13.31 0.82 11.87
C ASN A 55 14.12 -0.12 12.78
N LYS A 56 13.79 -0.18 14.08
CA LYS A 56 14.42 -1.09 15.04
C LYS A 56 13.32 -1.83 15.79
N LEU A 57 13.36 -3.17 15.73
CA LEU A 57 12.32 -4.01 16.31
C LEU A 57 12.22 -3.86 17.83
N MET A 58 13.31 -4.03 18.58
CA MET A 58 13.25 -4.03 20.05
C MET A 58 12.77 -2.71 20.66
N PRO A 59 13.24 -1.52 20.22
CA PRO A 59 12.67 -0.26 20.69
C PRO A 59 11.18 -0.10 20.38
N ALA A 60 10.72 -0.57 19.20
CA ALA A 60 9.31 -0.53 18.83
C ALA A 60 8.45 -1.45 19.72
N VAL A 61 8.99 -2.60 20.11
CA VAL A 61 8.34 -3.51 21.07
C VAL A 61 8.13 -2.84 22.42
N GLU A 62 9.16 -2.17 22.94
CA GLU A 62 9.05 -1.46 24.22
C GLU A 62 8.10 -0.26 24.15
N GLU A 63 8.07 0.47 23.03
CA GLU A 63 7.08 1.53 22.77
C GLU A 63 5.65 0.97 22.75
N ALA A 64 5.42 -0.12 22.00
CA ALA A 64 4.11 -0.75 21.86
C ALA A 64 3.58 -1.28 23.21
N LYS A 65 4.44 -1.89 24.04
CA LYS A 65 4.08 -2.32 25.41
C LYS A 65 3.65 -1.13 26.27
N LYS A 66 4.39 -0.03 26.26
CA LYS A 66 4.06 1.17 27.04
C LYS A 66 2.75 1.81 26.61
N LEU A 67 2.42 1.73 25.32
CA LEU A 67 1.18 2.29 24.76
C LEU A 67 0.00 1.31 24.79
N ASP A 68 0.20 0.05 25.21
CA ASP A 68 -0.78 -1.04 25.12
C ASP A 68 -1.37 -1.19 23.71
N ARG A 69 -0.49 -1.24 22.69
CA ARG A 69 -0.88 -1.33 21.28
C ARG A 69 -0.27 -2.56 20.60
N PRO A 70 -0.99 -3.20 19.65
CA PRO A 70 -0.42 -4.28 18.85
C PRO A 70 0.63 -3.74 17.88
N ILE A 71 1.54 -4.61 17.45
CA ILE A 71 2.58 -4.32 16.45
C ILE A 71 2.16 -4.91 15.11
N LEU A 72 2.14 -4.07 14.07
CA LEU A 72 2.20 -4.53 12.69
C LEU A 72 3.67 -4.67 12.29
N LEU A 73 4.13 -5.89 12.09
CA LEU A 73 5.48 -6.15 11.59
C LEU A 73 5.45 -6.23 10.06
N TRP A 74 6.05 -5.24 9.40
CA TRP A 74 6.33 -5.29 7.97
C TRP A 74 7.78 -5.70 7.77
N ALA A 75 8.00 -6.97 7.44
CA ALA A 75 9.30 -7.49 7.04
C ALA A 75 9.21 -7.94 5.59
N MET A 76 10.14 -7.48 4.75
CA MET A 76 10.37 -8.17 3.48
C MET A 76 11.09 -9.47 3.79
N ASN A 77 10.42 -10.60 3.57
CA ASN A 77 11.09 -11.88 3.48
C ASN A 77 11.79 -11.92 2.12
N GLY A 78 13.13 -11.79 2.12
CA GLY A 78 13.96 -11.97 0.94
C GLY A 78 14.97 -10.85 0.74
N ASN A 79 16.21 -11.23 0.43
CA ASN A 79 17.19 -10.33 -0.13
C ASN A 79 16.62 -9.74 -1.45
N PRO A 80 16.56 -8.41 -1.62
CA PRO A 80 16.07 -7.77 -2.84
C PRO A 80 16.90 -8.11 -4.11
N CYS A 81 18.04 -8.78 -3.95
CA CYS A 81 18.88 -9.36 -5.00
C CYS A 81 19.00 -10.91 -4.93
N GLY A 82 18.27 -11.60 -4.04
CA GLY A 82 18.54 -13.00 -3.66
C GLY A 82 19.75 -13.11 -2.73
N GLU A 83 19.63 -13.87 -1.63
CA GLU A 83 20.67 -14.09 -0.61
C GLU A 83 22.04 -14.32 -1.28
N THR A 84 23.11 -13.70 -0.78
CA THR A 84 24.48 -14.19 -1.02
C THR A 84 24.89 -15.06 0.16
#